data_AF-A0AAE8L4W9-F1
#
_entry.id   AF-A0AAE8L4W9-F1
#
_cell.length_a   1.000
_cell.length_b   1.000
_cell.length_c   1.000
_cell.angle_alpha   90.00
_cell.angle_beta   90.00
_cell.angle_gamma   90.00
#
_symmetry.space_group_name_H-M   'P 1'
#
loop_
_entity.id
_entity.type
_entity.pdbx_description
1 polymer ?
#
loop_
_entity_poly.entity_id
_entity_poly.type
_entity_poly.pdbx_seq_one_letter_code
_entity_poly.pdbx_strand_id
1 'polypeptide(L)'
;MLGVLLDADTIDPPAPRLPDSVQSHLGHLLAATYAQDAVEPTIAERFAELLRLLDGAFGEAQDGREKEFQASLLGMVPNLQRFARSLLRNHVGADDLLQNTLLRAWRSRASFVPGTNLEAWLFTIMRNAFYNEHRRYGREVQDGDGAQAERMVSLPEQGGHLDLSDVQAALGRLTPPMRQALVLVAIENLTYEETAAIMRCRIGTVKSRVWRARTQLAQMLGYTGLEIGSDDVMLAAAGPKGWKTAAVA
;
A
#
# COMPACT_ATOMS: atom_id res chain seq x y z
N MET A 1 -21.93 -9.61 -49.46
CA MET A 1 -21.27 -8.29 -49.37
C MET A 1 -21.75 -7.67 -48.07
N LEU A 2 -21.04 -7.79 -46.93
CA LEU A 2 -19.90 -6.94 -46.51
C LEU A 2 -20.25 -5.45 -46.61
N GLY A 3 -20.26 -4.64 -45.56
CA GLY A 3 -19.88 -4.85 -44.16
C GLY A 3 -20.39 -3.70 -43.29
N VAL A 4 -20.63 -4.01 -42.02
CA VAL A 4 -20.88 -3.03 -40.96
C VAL A 4 -19.51 -2.54 -40.48
N LEU A 5 -19.14 -1.30 -40.84
CA LEU A 5 -18.01 -0.60 -40.25
C LEU A 5 -18.47 -0.10 -38.88
N LEU A 6 -18.27 -0.91 -37.84
CA LEU A 6 -18.13 -0.39 -36.48
C LEU A 6 -16.67 0.07 -36.38
N ASP A 7 -16.45 1.38 -36.43
CA ASP A 7 -15.18 1.99 -36.03
C ASP A 7 -14.98 1.74 -34.53
N ALA A 8 -14.47 0.56 -34.20
CA ALA A 8 -14.00 0.19 -32.90
C ALA A 8 -12.61 0.79 -32.68
N ASP A 9 -12.53 2.12 -32.55
CA ASP A 9 -11.32 2.80 -32.07
C ASP A 9 -11.59 4.19 -31.46
N THR A 10 -12.78 4.41 -30.88
CA THR A 10 -12.95 5.52 -29.94
C THR A 10 -12.33 5.13 -28.61
N ILE A 11 -11.00 5.25 -28.52
CA ILE A 11 -10.29 5.28 -27.24
C ILE A 11 -10.83 6.50 -26.48
N ASP A 12 -11.65 6.26 -25.47
CA ASP A 12 -12.06 7.31 -24.52
C ASP A 12 -10.81 8.11 -24.10
N PRO A 13 -10.82 9.45 -24.19
CA PRO A 13 -9.69 10.24 -23.72
C PRO A 13 -9.42 9.85 -22.26
N PRO A 14 -8.16 9.65 -21.86
CA PRO A 14 -7.86 9.27 -20.48
C PRO A 14 -8.48 10.31 -19.54
N ALA A 15 -9.32 9.82 -18.61
CA ALA A 15 -9.97 10.67 -17.62
C ALA A 15 -8.95 11.64 -17.00
N PRO A 16 -9.32 12.91 -16.78
CA PRO A 16 -8.38 13.94 -16.36
C PRO A 16 -7.61 13.48 -15.12
N ARG A 17 -6.28 13.59 -15.18
CA ARG A 17 -5.40 13.28 -14.04
C ARG A 17 -5.49 14.43 -13.04
N LEU A 18 -5.40 14.11 -11.76
CA LEU A 18 -5.26 15.14 -10.73
C LEU A 18 -3.98 15.96 -10.97
N PRO A 19 -3.95 17.24 -10.59
CA PRO A 19 -2.72 18.03 -10.63
C PRO A 19 -1.60 17.36 -9.83
N ASP A 20 -0.37 17.48 -10.32
CA ASP A 20 0.79 16.86 -9.66
C ASP A 20 1.05 17.43 -8.25
N SER A 21 0.67 18.69 -8.01
CA SER A 21 0.69 19.32 -6.68
C SER A 21 -0.22 18.61 -5.69
N VAL A 22 -1.47 18.34 -6.09
CA VAL A 22 -2.45 17.60 -5.28
C VAL A 22 -1.97 16.16 -5.06
N GLN A 23 -1.43 15.50 -6.09
CA GLN A 23 -0.89 14.16 -5.95
C GLN A 23 0.28 14.10 -4.95
N SER A 24 1.17 15.09 -5.00
CA SER A 24 2.33 15.19 -4.11
C SER A 24 1.91 15.48 -2.67
N HIS A 25 0.98 16.42 -2.49
CA HIS A 25 0.45 16.76 -1.18
C HIS A 25 -0.29 15.58 -0.54
N LEU A 26 -1.14 14.88 -1.30
CA LEU A 26 -1.74 13.62 -0.84
C LEU A 26 -0.67 12.60 -0.47
N GLY A 27 0.40 12.47 -1.27
CA GLY A 27 1.54 11.61 -0.93
C GLY A 27 2.17 11.92 0.43
N HIS A 28 2.41 13.21 0.72
CA HIS A 28 2.95 13.64 2.01
C HIS A 28 2.00 13.38 3.17
N LEU A 29 0.70 13.66 3.00
CA LEU A 29 -0.33 13.38 4.01
C LEU A 29 -0.42 11.89 4.33
N LEU A 30 -0.37 11.05 3.30
CA LEU A 30 -0.34 9.60 3.44
C LEU A 30 0.89 9.14 4.23
N ALA A 31 2.08 9.61 3.86
CA ALA A 31 3.32 9.27 4.56
C ALA A 31 3.27 9.68 6.04
N ALA A 32 2.79 10.89 6.34
CA ALA A 32 2.64 11.38 7.71
C ALA A 32 1.63 10.55 8.52
N THR A 33 0.48 10.21 7.92
CA THR A 33 -0.58 9.42 8.59
C THR A 33 -0.05 8.05 9.04
N TYR A 34 0.68 7.35 8.18
CA TYR A 34 1.21 6.03 8.52
C TYR A 34 2.48 6.06 9.39
N ALA A 35 3.10 7.23 9.60
CA ALA A 35 4.28 7.39 10.44
C ALA A 35 3.96 7.57 11.94
N GLN A 36 2.77 8.07 12.31
CA GLN A 36 2.44 8.38 13.70
C GLN A 36 2.25 7.16 14.61
N ASP A 37 1.93 6.00 14.05
CA ASP A 37 1.53 4.81 14.80
C ASP A 37 2.72 3.97 15.38
N ALA A 38 3.91 4.55 15.60
CA ALA A 38 5.14 3.81 15.90
C ALA A 38 5.54 3.72 17.41
N VAL A 39 4.61 3.90 18.35
CA VAL A 39 4.93 4.31 19.74
C VAL A 39 5.30 3.19 20.75
N GLU A 40 5.12 1.90 20.42
CA GLU A 40 5.52 0.75 21.29
C GLU A 40 6.83 0.11 20.82
N PRO A 41 7.60 -0.67 21.63
CA PRO A 41 8.73 -1.44 21.15
C PRO A 41 8.30 -2.22 19.92
N THR A 42 8.93 -1.88 18.81
CA THR A 42 8.40 -2.24 17.50
C THR A 42 8.42 -3.77 17.39
N ILE A 43 7.48 -4.34 16.63
CA ILE A 43 7.49 -5.78 16.34
C ILE A 43 8.83 -6.21 15.75
N ALA A 44 9.53 -5.29 15.07
CA ALA A 44 10.90 -5.46 14.59
C ALA A 44 11.87 -5.82 15.72
N GLU A 45 11.86 -5.07 16.83
CA GLU A 45 12.75 -5.29 17.98
C GLU A 45 12.50 -6.63 18.64
N ARG A 46 11.23 -6.96 18.90
CA ARG A 46 10.84 -8.25 19.50
C ARG A 46 11.20 -9.43 18.60
N PHE A 47 10.99 -9.28 17.29
CA PHE A 47 11.34 -10.32 16.32
C PHE A 47 12.86 -10.47 16.18
N ALA A 48 13.60 -9.35 16.15
CA ALA A 48 15.07 -9.37 16.13
C ALA A 48 15.65 -10.04 17.38
N GLU A 49 15.09 -9.75 18.56
CA GLU A 49 15.49 -10.37 19.81
C GLU A 49 15.20 -11.87 19.81
N LEU A 50 14.01 -12.27 19.36
CA LEU A 50 13.67 -13.68 19.21
C LEU A 50 14.63 -14.42 18.26
N LEU A 51 14.98 -13.82 17.13
CA LEU A 51 15.96 -14.41 16.21
C LEU A 51 17.34 -14.53 16.86
N ARG A 52 17.81 -13.51 17.59
CA ARG A 52 19.08 -13.57 18.34
C ARG A 52 19.09 -14.69 19.39
N LEU A 53 17.99 -14.84 20.12
CA LEU A 53 17.85 -15.89 21.13
C LEU A 53 17.87 -17.28 20.48
N LEU A 54 17.20 -17.46 19.34
CA LEU A 54 17.22 -18.71 18.58
C LEU A 54 18.63 -19.01 18.06
N ASP A 55 19.33 -18.03 17.49
CA ASP A 55 20.71 -18.22 17.00
C ASP A 55 21.67 -18.65 18.12
N GLY A 56 21.56 -18.02 19.30
CA GLY A 56 22.36 -18.39 20.47
C GLY A 56 22.04 -19.78 21.01
N ALA A 57 20.79 -20.22 20.91
CA ALA A 57 20.33 -21.52 21.41
C ALA A 57 20.67 -22.68 20.46
N PHE A 58 20.63 -22.46 19.15
CA PHE A 58 20.92 -23.50 18.15
C PHE A 58 22.40 -23.63 17.79
N GLY A 59 23.26 -22.73 18.28
CA GLY A 59 24.71 -22.91 18.25
C GLY A 59 25.30 -23.07 16.85
N GLU A 60 24.66 -22.51 15.81
CA GLU A 60 25.17 -22.55 14.45
C GLU A 60 25.64 -21.19 13.97
N ALA A 61 26.82 -21.20 13.35
CA ALA A 61 27.30 -20.10 12.53
C ALA A 61 26.34 -19.94 11.34
N GLN A 62 25.34 -19.06 11.47
CA GLN A 62 24.53 -18.66 10.32
C GLN A 62 25.46 -18.26 9.15
N ASP A 63 25.23 -18.83 7.97
CA ASP A 63 25.86 -18.43 6.72
C ASP A 63 25.67 -16.91 6.54
N GLY A 64 26.66 -16.20 5.99
CA GLY A 64 26.61 -14.74 5.82
C GLY A 64 25.35 -14.28 5.06
N ARG A 65 24.85 -15.13 4.16
CA ARG A 65 23.60 -14.92 3.41
C ARG A 65 22.34 -14.91 4.29
N GLU A 66 22.30 -15.74 5.33
CA GLU A 66 21.16 -15.79 6.25
C GLU A 66 21.10 -14.54 7.12
N LYS A 67 22.26 -14.08 7.60
CA LYS A 67 22.40 -12.80 8.32
C LYS A 67 22.00 -11.60 7.47
N GLU A 68 22.40 -11.59 6.20
CA GLU A 68 22.01 -10.54 5.25
C GLU A 68 20.50 -10.54 4.99
N PHE A 69 19.90 -11.72 4.82
CA PHE A 69 18.45 -11.86 4.70
C PHE A 69 17.72 -11.39 5.97
N GLN A 70 18.20 -11.78 7.14
CA GLN A 70 17.65 -11.35 8.43
C GLN A 70 17.68 -9.83 8.59
N ALA A 71 18.83 -9.20 8.31
CA ALA A 71 18.96 -7.75 8.36
C ALA A 71 18.01 -7.06 7.38
N SER A 72 17.92 -7.56 6.15
CA SER A 72 17.02 -7.03 5.12
C SER A 72 15.54 -7.19 5.50
N LEU A 73 15.16 -8.34 6.06
CA LEU A 73 13.80 -8.61 6.54
C LEU A 73 13.42 -7.67 7.69
N LEU A 74 14.32 -7.47 8.66
CA LEU A 74 14.12 -6.54 9.77
C LEU A 74 14.01 -5.09 9.29
N GLY A 75 14.82 -4.69 8.30
CA GLY A 75 14.73 -3.39 7.66
C GLY A 75 13.37 -3.12 6.98
N MET A 76 12.69 -4.19 6.53
CA MET A 76 11.37 -4.10 5.89
C MET A 76 10.18 -4.04 6.85
N VAL A 77 10.40 -4.23 8.15
CA VAL A 77 9.29 -4.25 9.13
C VAL A 77 8.46 -2.96 9.13
N PRO A 78 9.03 -1.74 9.09
CA PRO A 78 8.23 -0.51 9.04
C PRO A 78 7.31 -0.46 7.82
N ASN A 79 7.82 -0.83 6.65
CA ASN A 79 7.07 -0.88 5.39
C ASN A 79 5.93 -1.90 5.44
N LEU A 80 6.23 -3.11 5.94
CA LEU A 80 5.23 -4.15 6.13
C LEU A 80 4.17 -3.75 7.15
N GLN A 81 4.53 -3.03 8.21
CA GLN A 81 3.59 -2.54 9.21
C GLN A 81 2.62 -1.50 8.62
N ARG A 82 3.14 -0.51 7.88
CA ARG A 82 2.29 0.48 7.17
C ARG A 82 1.34 -0.23 6.20
N PHE A 83 1.85 -1.21 5.48
CA PHE A 83 1.04 -1.97 4.54
C PHE A 83 -0.04 -2.81 5.25
N ALA A 84 0.28 -3.49 6.35
CA ALA A 84 -0.69 -4.25 7.15
C ALA A 84 -1.82 -3.34 7.68
N ARG A 85 -1.49 -2.14 8.17
CA ARG A 85 -2.48 -1.11 8.59
C ARG A 85 -3.33 -0.58 7.45
N SER A 86 -2.80 -0.57 6.22
CA SER A 86 -3.63 -0.25 5.06
C SER A 86 -4.67 -1.35 4.79
N LEU A 87 -4.33 -2.61 5.05
CA LEU A 87 -5.22 -3.74 4.83
C LEU A 87 -6.26 -3.88 5.96
N LEU A 88 -5.86 -3.62 7.21
CA LEU A 88 -6.65 -3.83 8.41
C LEU A 88 -6.86 -2.52 9.17
N ARG A 89 -8.12 -2.23 9.52
CA ARG A 89 -8.47 -0.99 10.25
C ARG A 89 -8.17 -1.06 11.75
N ASN A 90 -7.85 -2.23 12.29
CA ASN A 90 -7.52 -2.42 13.70
C ASN A 90 -6.04 -2.76 13.88
N HIS A 91 -5.42 -2.20 14.92
CA HIS A 91 -3.97 -2.33 15.17
C HIS A 91 -3.57 -3.76 15.51
N VAL A 92 -4.35 -4.46 16.33
CA VAL A 92 -4.08 -5.84 16.77
C VAL A 92 -3.96 -6.79 15.58
N GLY A 93 -4.95 -6.79 14.69
CA GLY A 93 -4.92 -7.63 13.50
C GLY A 93 -3.82 -7.23 12.51
N ALA A 94 -3.50 -5.93 12.40
CA ALA A 94 -2.38 -5.48 11.56
C ALA A 94 -1.04 -6.03 12.09
N ASP A 95 -0.86 -6.00 13.41
CA ASP A 95 0.32 -6.53 14.10
C ASP A 95 0.40 -8.06 13.98
N ASP A 96 -0.72 -8.77 14.13
CA ASP A 96 -0.80 -10.23 13.92
C ASP A 96 -0.47 -10.62 12.47
N LEU A 97 -1.00 -9.86 11.50
CA LEU A 97 -0.70 -10.06 10.09
C LEU A 97 0.79 -9.83 9.79
N LEU A 98 1.39 -8.80 10.37
CA LEU A 98 2.83 -8.53 10.28
C LEU A 98 3.62 -9.70 10.87
N GLN A 99 3.32 -10.14 12.08
CA GLN A 99 4.02 -11.25 12.73
C GLN A 99 3.93 -12.54 11.90
N ASN A 100 2.73 -12.89 11.42
CA ASN A 100 2.52 -14.06 10.56
C ASN A 100 3.30 -13.93 9.25
N THR A 101 3.39 -12.73 8.67
CA THR A 101 4.19 -12.45 7.48
C THR A 101 5.67 -12.69 7.73
N LEU A 102 6.23 -12.14 8.81
CA LEU A 102 7.63 -12.32 9.18
C LEU A 102 7.98 -13.79 9.39
N LEU A 103 7.12 -14.53 10.10
CA LEU A 103 7.28 -15.97 10.31
C LEU A 103 7.24 -16.77 9.00
N ARG A 104 6.32 -16.44 8.09
CA ARG A 104 6.23 -17.08 6.78
C ARG A 104 7.46 -16.77 5.93
N ALA A 105 7.87 -15.50 5.88
CA ALA A 105 9.06 -15.07 5.15
C ALA A 105 10.32 -15.77 5.66
N TRP A 106 10.48 -15.87 6.98
CA TRP A 106 11.59 -16.60 7.59
C TRP A 106 11.60 -18.09 7.23
N ARG A 107 10.43 -18.75 7.29
CA ARG A 107 10.28 -20.16 6.90
C ARG A 107 10.52 -20.39 5.41
N SER A 108 10.14 -19.45 4.56
CA SER A 108 10.30 -19.53 3.11
C SER A 108 11.59 -18.89 2.59
N ARG A 109 12.52 -18.45 3.46
CA ARG A 109 13.73 -17.71 3.06
C ARG A 109 14.57 -18.43 2.01
N ALA A 110 14.65 -19.76 2.08
CA ALA A 110 15.36 -20.57 1.09
C ALA A 110 14.76 -20.52 -0.32
N SER A 111 13.50 -20.11 -0.46
CA SER A 111 12.83 -19.91 -1.76
C SER A 111 12.99 -18.51 -2.34
N PHE A 112 13.53 -17.57 -1.57
CA PHE A 112 13.86 -16.25 -2.07
C PHE A 112 15.09 -16.33 -2.97
N VAL A 113 15.03 -15.71 -4.15
CA VAL A 113 16.12 -15.68 -5.11
C VAL A 113 16.91 -14.38 -4.90
N PRO A 114 18.18 -14.44 -4.45
CA PRO A 114 19.00 -13.24 -4.26
C PRO A 114 19.12 -12.41 -5.54
N GLY A 115 19.15 -11.08 -5.41
CA GLY A 115 19.17 -10.15 -6.54
C GLY A 115 17.79 -9.85 -7.15
N THR A 116 16.73 -10.49 -6.67
CA THR A 116 15.34 -10.11 -7.00
C THR A 116 14.77 -9.11 -5.98
N ASN A 117 13.61 -8.51 -6.27
CA ASN A 117 13.00 -7.52 -5.38
C ASN A 117 12.41 -8.20 -4.12
N LEU A 118 13.14 -8.08 -3.00
CA LEU A 118 12.72 -8.57 -1.69
C LEU A 118 11.42 -7.91 -1.21
N GLU A 119 11.25 -6.60 -1.43
CA GLU A 119 10.06 -5.87 -0.99
C GLU A 119 8.81 -6.44 -1.65
N ALA A 120 8.84 -6.60 -2.97
CA ALA A 120 7.72 -7.15 -3.72
C ALA A 120 7.40 -8.59 -3.30
N TRP A 121 8.43 -9.38 -2.98
CA TRP A 121 8.25 -10.74 -2.45
C TRP A 121 7.56 -10.73 -1.07
N LEU A 122 8.00 -9.87 -0.14
CA LEU A 122 7.43 -9.76 1.20
C LEU A 122 5.99 -9.23 1.17
N PHE A 123 5.70 -8.19 0.38
CA PHE A 123 4.33 -7.69 0.21
C PHE A 123 3.42 -8.74 -0.42
N THR A 124 3.95 -9.58 -1.32
CA THR A 124 3.20 -10.71 -1.87
C THR A 124 2.86 -11.74 -0.79
N ILE A 125 3.81 -12.09 0.09
CA ILE A 125 3.56 -12.99 1.23
C ILE A 125 2.47 -12.42 2.14
N MET A 126 2.59 -11.15 2.54
CA MET A 126 1.62 -10.48 3.42
C MET A 126 0.22 -10.44 2.79
N ARG A 127 0.12 -10.02 1.54
CA ARG A 127 -1.16 -9.99 0.81
C ARG A 127 -1.81 -11.37 0.79
N ASN A 128 -1.04 -12.42 0.48
CA ASN A 128 -1.56 -13.77 0.46
C ASN A 128 -2.01 -14.25 1.84
N ALA A 129 -1.28 -13.89 2.91
CA ALA A 129 -1.68 -14.17 4.28
C ALA A 129 -3.03 -13.52 4.61
N PHE A 130 -3.17 -12.23 4.34
CA PHE A 130 -4.40 -11.45 4.55
C PHE A 130 -5.63 -12.08 3.86
N TYR A 131 -5.54 -12.40 2.56
CA TYR A 131 -6.68 -12.97 1.84
C TYR A 131 -6.97 -14.42 2.21
N ASN A 132 -5.96 -15.20 2.63
CA ASN A 132 -6.18 -16.57 3.11
C ASN A 132 -6.94 -16.56 4.44
N GLU A 133 -6.58 -15.64 5.32
CA GLU A 133 -7.26 -15.44 6.60
C GLU A 133 -8.69 -14.91 6.41
N HIS A 134 -8.90 -13.90 5.57
CA HIS A 134 -10.25 -13.41 5.24
C HIS A 134 -11.15 -14.48 4.63
N ARG A 135 -10.63 -15.33 3.73
CA ARG A 135 -11.39 -16.47 3.18
C ARG A 135 -11.69 -17.55 4.23
N ARG A 136 -10.87 -17.67 5.26
CA ARG A 136 -11.11 -18.63 6.36
C ARG A 136 -12.24 -18.11 7.25
N TYR A 137 -12.17 -16.86 7.69
CA TYR A 137 -13.24 -16.22 8.44
C TYR A 137 -14.56 -16.16 7.65
N GLY A 138 -14.52 -15.82 6.35
CA GLY A 138 -15.71 -15.83 5.50
C GLY A 138 -16.32 -17.21 5.21
N ARG A 139 -15.64 -18.31 5.57
CA ARG A 139 -16.18 -19.68 5.52
C ARG A 139 -16.62 -20.18 6.89
N GLU A 140 -15.96 -19.75 7.96
CA GLU A 140 -16.34 -20.03 9.35
C GLU A 140 -17.57 -19.19 9.79
N VAL A 141 -17.83 -18.04 9.15
CA VAL A 141 -18.98 -17.13 9.41
C VAL A 141 -20.08 -17.30 8.36
N GLN A 142 -20.18 -18.46 7.69
CA GLN A 142 -21.38 -18.80 6.88
C GLN A 142 -22.58 -19.26 7.74
N ASP A 143 -22.77 -18.60 8.88
CA ASP A 143 -24.03 -18.48 9.60
C ASP A 143 -24.03 -17.10 10.28
N GLY A 144 -24.78 -16.15 9.70
CA GLY A 144 -25.03 -14.82 10.28
C GLY A 144 -24.42 -13.62 9.54
N ASP A 145 -25.19 -13.08 8.60
CA ASP A 145 -25.15 -11.71 8.05
C ASP A 145 -23.86 -11.16 7.41
N GLY A 146 -23.82 -11.27 6.08
CA GLY A 146 -22.91 -10.55 5.18
C GLY A 146 -23.25 -9.06 5.04
N ALA A 147 -23.20 -8.29 6.13
CA ALA A 147 -23.45 -6.85 6.11
C ALA A 147 -22.57 -6.08 7.10
N GLN A 148 -21.30 -5.83 6.77
CA GLN A 148 -20.53 -4.76 7.42
C GLN A 148 -19.55 -4.12 6.43
N ALA A 149 -20.06 -3.25 5.55
CA ALA A 149 -19.26 -2.21 4.92
C ALA A 149 -20.05 -0.94 4.59
N GLU A 150 -21.17 -0.67 5.28
CA GLU A 150 -21.87 0.60 5.20
C GLU A 150 -22.10 1.16 6.60
N ARG A 151 -21.18 2.03 7.02
CA ARG A 151 -21.50 3.07 8.01
C ARG A 151 -21.01 4.39 7.45
N MET A 152 -21.96 5.17 6.95
CA MET A 152 -21.76 6.58 6.58
C MET A 152 -21.25 7.33 7.80
N VAL A 153 -20.07 7.95 7.67
CA VAL A 153 -19.64 9.03 8.55
C VAL A 153 -19.79 10.31 7.76
N SER A 154 -20.56 11.24 8.31
CA SER A 154 -20.81 12.58 7.78
C SER A 154 -19.50 13.35 7.62
N LEU A 155 -19.35 14.06 6.49
CA LEU A 155 -18.21 14.97 6.28
C LEU A 155 -18.28 16.12 7.30
N PRO A 156 -17.16 16.54 7.91
CA PRO A 156 -17.11 17.81 8.62
C PRO A 156 -17.16 18.97 7.61
N GLU A 157 -17.97 19.98 7.91
CA GLU A 157 -17.97 21.26 7.20
C GLU A 157 -16.72 22.08 7.56
N GLN A 158 -16.07 22.57 6.49
CA GLN A 158 -15.28 23.81 6.39
C GLN A 158 -14.03 24.01 7.28
N GLY A 159 -12.89 24.13 6.58
CA GLY A 159 -11.97 25.26 6.79
C GLY A 159 -10.72 25.01 7.63
N GLY A 160 -9.59 24.83 6.95
CA GLY A 160 -8.33 25.44 7.41
C GLY A 160 -7.51 24.68 8.44
N HIS A 161 -7.51 23.35 8.44
CA HIS A 161 -6.34 22.49 8.70
C HIS A 161 -6.81 21.05 8.53
N LEU A 162 -6.29 20.36 7.51
CA LEU A 162 -6.58 18.94 7.33
C LEU A 162 -5.89 18.18 8.47
N ASP A 163 -6.65 17.63 9.41
CA ASP A 163 -6.08 16.81 10.47
C ASP A 163 -5.65 15.45 9.89
N LEU A 164 -4.56 14.87 10.38
CA LEU A 164 -4.12 13.53 9.99
C LEU A 164 -5.21 12.48 10.30
N SER A 165 -6.05 12.73 11.32
CA SER A 165 -7.23 11.91 11.59
C SER A 165 -8.24 11.91 10.45
N ASP A 166 -8.44 13.04 9.76
CA ASP A 166 -9.36 13.15 8.63
C ASP A 166 -8.84 12.36 7.43
N VAL A 167 -7.51 12.39 7.21
CA VAL A 167 -6.85 11.58 6.18
C VAL A 167 -7.01 10.09 6.47
N GLN A 168 -6.80 9.68 7.73
CA GLN A 168 -6.98 8.28 8.15
C GLN A 168 -8.43 7.82 7.98
N ALA A 169 -9.41 8.67 8.32
CA ALA A 169 -10.82 8.41 8.11
C ALA A 169 -11.16 8.28 6.62
N ALA A 170 -10.67 9.19 5.78
CA ALA A 170 -10.88 9.18 4.33
C ALA A 170 -10.25 7.93 3.68
N LEU A 171 -9.03 7.56 4.08
CA LEU A 171 -8.41 6.29 3.69
C LEU A 171 -9.29 5.10 4.05
N GLY A 172 -9.84 5.10 5.27
CA GLY A 172 -10.76 4.09 5.78
C GLY A 172 -12.00 3.86 4.90
N ARG A 173 -12.41 4.85 4.09
CA ARG A 173 -13.55 4.78 3.18
C ARG A 173 -13.21 4.22 1.79
N LEU A 174 -11.93 4.12 1.44
CA LEU A 174 -11.51 3.45 0.21
C LEU A 174 -11.76 1.95 0.32
N THR A 175 -12.14 1.32 -0.80
CA THR A 175 -12.19 -0.15 -0.87
C THR A 175 -10.80 -0.75 -0.63
N PRO A 176 -10.68 -1.95 -0.03
CA PRO A 176 -9.38 -2.55 0.27
C PRO A 176 -8.45 -2.65 -0.96
N PRO A 177 -8.91 -3.07 -2.16
CA PRO A 177 -8.03 -3.11 -3.34
C PRO A 177 -7.55 -1.73 -3.81
N MET A 178 -8.35 -0.68 -3.63
CA MET A 178 -7.95 0.70 -3.98
C MET A 178 -6.90 1.22 -3.01
N ARG A 179 -7.12 1.02 -1.71
CA ARG A 179 -6.17 1.43 -0.67
C ARG A 179 -4.84 0.68 -0.80
N GLN A 180 -4.89 -0.63 -1.04
CA GLN A 180 -3.72 -1.46 -1.29
C GLN A 180 -2.88 -0.92 -2.46
N ALA A 181 -3.51 -0.67 -3.61
CA ALA A 181 -2.82 -0.14 -4.78
C ALA A 181 -2.19 1.24 -4.50
N LEU A 182 -2.92 2.10 -3.79
CA LEU A 182 -2.46 3.43 -3.44
C LEU A 182 -1.24 3.39 -2.52
N VAL A 183 -1.26 2.58 -1.45
CA VAL A 183 -0.15 2.48 -0.50
C VAL A 183 1.10 1.92 -1.17
N LEU A 184 0.98 0.83 -1.93
CA LEU A 184 2.12 0.21 -2.61
C LEU A 184 2.82 1.18 -3.59
N VAL A 185 2.05 1.99 -4.31
CA VAL A 185 2.62 2.94 -5.29
C VAL A 185 3.05 4.26 -4.65
N ALA A 186 2.21 4.87 -3.82
CA ALA A 186 2.43 6.24 -3.34
C ALA A 186 3.27 6.34 -2.07
N ILE A 187 3.34 5.28 -1.26
CA ILE A 187 4.10 5.27 -0.01
C ILE A 187 5.33 4.37 -0.15
N GLU A 188 5.11 3.15 -0.64
CA GLU A 188 6.19 2.16 -0.79
C GLU A 188 6.97 2.32 -2.11
N ASN A 189 6.59 3.26 -2.97
CA ASN A 189 7.28 3.61 -4.21
C ASN A 189 7.49 2.44 -5.19
N LEU A 190 6.63 1.42 -5.13
CA LEU A 190 6.69 0.30 -6.06
C LEU A 190 6.20 0.71 -7.45
N THR A 191 6.79 0.08 -8.46
CA THR A 191 6.32 0.25 -9.84
C THR A 191 4.90 -0.31 -10.02
N TYR A 192 4.23 0.10 -11.08
CA TYR A 192 2.91 -0.45 -11.41
C TYR A 192 2.99 -1.94 -11.74
N GLU A 193 4.10 -2.37 -12.31
CA GLU A 193 4.43 -3.75 -12.67
C GLU A 193 4.59 -4.62 -11.41
N GLU A 194 5.41 -4.20 -10.45
CA GLU A 194 5.58 -4.90 -9.17
C GLU A 194 4.29 -4.93 -8.36
N THR A 195 3.57 -3.80 -8.31
CA THR A 195 2.27 -3.71 -7.66
C THR A 195 1.27 -4.66 -8.31
N ALA A 196 1.25 -4.77 -9.64
CA ALA A 196 0.38 -5.68 -10.36
C ALA A 196 0.69 -7.15 -10.04
N ALA A 197 1.98 -7.50 -9.95
CA ALA A 197 2.44 -8.82 -9.56
C ALA A 197 2.01 -9.18 -8.13
N ILE A 198 2.24 -8.29 -7.16
CA ILE A 198 1.79 -8.44 -5.76
C ILE A 198 0.28 -8.63 -5.72
N MET A 199 -0.46 -7.74 -6.37
CA MET A 199 -1.92 -7.72 -6.37
C MET A 199 -2.56 -8.83 -7.23
N ARG A 200 -1.75 -9.58 -8.00
CA ARG A 200 -2.18 -10.61 -8.95
C ARG A 200 -3.27 -10.10 -9.91
N CYS A 201 -3.00 -8.96 -10.55
CA CYS A 201 -3.93 -8.34 -11.51
C CYS A 201 -3.18 -7.69 -12.67
N ARG A 202 -3.90 -7.11 -13.65
CA ARG A 202 -3.29 -6.41 -14.78
C ARG A 202 -2.74 -5.05 -14.36
N ILE A 203 -1.68 -4.57 -15.01
CA ILE A 203 -1.09 -3.24 -14.78
C ILE A 203 -2.15 -2.13 -14.92
N GLY A 204 -3.01 -2.20 -15.94
CA GLY A 204 -4.12 -1.26 -16.11
C GLY A 204 -5.14 -1.26 -14.96
N THR A 205 -5.31 -2.39 -14.27
CA THR A 205 -6.15 -2.49 -13.07
C THR A 205 -5.51 -1.74 -11.89
N VAL A 206 -4.18 -1.79 -11.74
CA VAL A 206 -3.47 -0.99 -10.72
C VAL A 206 -3.61 0.50 -11.02
N LYS A 207 -3.32 0.92 -12.26
CA LYS A 207 -3.41 2.33 -12.68
C LYS A 207 -4.80 2.91 -12.41
N SER A 208 -5.85 2.19 -12.82
CA SER A 208 -7.23 2.63 -12.57
C SER A 208 -7.61 2.65 -11.09
N ARG A 209 -7.14 1.70 -10.27
CA ARG A 209 -7.35 1.71 -8.81
C ARG A 209 -6.67 2.89 -8.14
N VAL A 210 -5.40 3.18 -8.48
CA VAL A 210 -4.65 4.32 -7.93
C VAL A 210 -5.33 5.63 -8.31
N TRP A 211 -5.68 5.80 -9.58
CA TRP A 211 -6.38 7.01 -10.03
C TRP A 211 -7.69 7.21 -9.27
N ARG A 212 -8.57 6.19 -9.20
CA ARG A 212 -9.83 6.27 -8.45
C ARG A 212 -9.59 6.57 -6.97
N ALA A 213 -8.58 5.94 -6.35
CA ALA A 213 -8.27 6.15 -4.95
C ALA A 213 -7.87 7.60 -4.66
N ARG A 214 -6.99 8.18 -5.51
CA ARG A 214 -6.60 9.58 -5.38
C ARG A 214 -7.77 10.53 -5.61
N THR A 215 -8.59 10.29 -6.65
CA THR A 215 -9.77 11.11 -6.93
C THR A 215 -10.77 11.09 -5.78
N GLN A 216 -11.04 9.91 -5.22
CA GLN A 216 -11.96 9.78 -4.09
C GLN A 216 -11.40 10.44 -2.83
N LEU A 217 -10.10 10.30 -2.54
CA LEU A 217 -9.45 11.01 -1.43
C LEU A 217 -9.52 12.52 -1.63
N ALA A 218 -9.21 13.01 -2.83
CA ALA A 218 -9.27 14.43 -3.14
C ALA A 218 -10.67 15.01 -2.86
N GLN A 219 -11.72 14.31 -3.31
CA GLN A 219 -13.10 14.69 -3.05
C GLN A 219 -13.45 14.66 -1.55
N MET A 220 -13.08 13.59 -0.83
CA MET A 220 -13.39 13.44 0.59
C MET A 220 -12.69 14.48 1.47
N LEU A 221 -11.51 14.94 1.04
CA LEU A 221 -10.69 15.92 1.76
C LEU A 221 -10.97 17.37 1.30
N GLY A 222 -12.00 17.57 0.46
CA GLY A 222 -12.45 18.91 0.08
C GLY A 222 -11.62 19.61 -1.00
N TYR A 223 -10.75 18.88 -1.72
CA TYR A 223 -10.07 19.43 -2.90
C TYR A 223 -11.10 19.57 -4.03
N THR A 224 -11.74 20.74 -4.13
CA THR A 224 -12.78 21.05 -5.11
C THR A 224 -12.22 21.15 -6.53
N GLY A 225 -12.99 20.62 -7.49
CA GLY A 225 -12.61 20.46 -8.90
C GLY A 225 -12.25 21.73 -9.70
N LEU A 226 -12.22 22.91 -9.08
CA LEU A 226 -11.71 24.17 -9.67
C LEU A 226 -10.17 24.27 -9.59
N GLU A 227 -9.52 23.58 -8.66
CA GLU A 227 -8.05 23.50 -8.57
C GLU A 227 -7.47 22.35 -9.41
N ILE A 228 -8.31 21.59 -10.13
CA ILE A 228 -7.88 20.47 -10.99
C ILE A 228 -7.22 20.98 -12.30
N GLY A 229 -7.09 22.29 -12.51
CA GLY A 229 -6.57 22.85 -13.76
C GLY A 229 -5.82 24.19 -13.72
N SER A 230 -5.48 24.77 -12.57
CA SER A 230 -4.80 26.07 -12.58
C SER A 230 -4.10 26.38 -11.26
N ASP A 231 -2.78 26.28 -11.27
CA ASP A 231 -1.88 27.35 -10.81
C ASP A 231 -0.42 26.97 -11.10
N ASP A 232 -0.01 27.25 -12.33
CA ASP A 232 1.35 27.18 -12.85
C ASP A 232 2.29 28.28 -12.28
N VAL A 233 1.95 28.91 -11.14
CA VAL A 233 2.58 30.20 -10.74
C VAL A 233 3.24 30.21 -9.35
N MET A 234 3.15 29.16 -8.52
CA MET A 234 3.71 29.24 -7.14
C MET A 234 4.77 28.22 -6.72
N LEU A 235 5.27 27.34 -7.61
CA LEU A 235 6.26 26.33 -7.22
C LEU A 235 7.53 26.30 -8.10
N ALA A 236 8.12 27.46 -8.35
CA ALA A 236 9.51 27.58 -8.79
C ALA A 236 10.53 27.44 -7.63
N ALA A 237 10.11 27.06 -6.41
CA ALA A 237 10.93 27.17 -5.21
C ALA A 237 11.35 25.85 -4.53
N ALA A 238 11.06 24.67 -5.09
CA ALA A 238 11.58 23.41 -4.54
C ALA A 238 12.03 22.47 -5.67
N GLY A 239 13.36 22.34 -5.79
CA GLY A 239 14.05 21.51 -6.78
C GLY A 239 13.83 19.99 -6.64
N PRO A 240 14.50 19.17 -7.47
CA PRO A 240 13.85 18.05 -8.15
C PRO A 240 14.18 16.64 -7.60
N LYS A 241 13.33 15.69 -8.01
CA LYS A 241 13.53 14.23 -8.25
C LYS A 241 12.78 13.26 -7.31
N GLY A 242 11.72 12.68 -7.86
CA GLY A 242 11.07 11.46 -7.37
C GLY A 242 10.17 10.78 -8.41
N TRP A 243 10.34 11.07 -9.71
CA TRP A 243 9.65 10.37 -10.80
C TRP A 243 10.70 9.69 -11.69
N LYS A 244 11.17 8.51 -11.29
CA LYS A 244 12.05 7.73 -12.16
C LYS A 244 11.20 7.07 -13.25
N THR A 245 11.06 7.75 -14.38
CA THR A 245 10.93 7.11 -15.70
C THR A 245 11.91 7.77 -16.67
N ALA A 246 13.05 7.12 -16.84
CA ALA A 246 13.81 7.05 -18.08
C ALA A 246 14.47 5.66 -18.04
N ALA A 247 13.82 4.67 -18.66
CA ALA A 247 14.07 4.24 -20.03
C ALA A 247 15.26 3.27 -20.10
N VAL A 248 14.93 1.98 -20.21
CA VAL A 248 15.73 0.99 -20.91
C VAL A 248 15.56 1.27 -22.40
N ALA A 249 16.60 1.82 -23.02
CA ALA A 249 17.06 1.63 -24.41
C ALA A 249 18.12 2.69 -24.71
#